data_AF-A0A0R0H2Y8-F1
#
_entry.id   AF-A0A0R0H2Y8-F1
#
_cell.length_a   1.000
_cell.length_b   1.000
_cell.length_c   1.000
_cell.angle_alpha   90.00
_cell.angle_beta   90.00
_cell.angle_gamma   90.00
#
_symmetry.space_group_name_H-M   'P 1'
#
loop_
_entity.id
_entity.type
_entity.pdbx_description
1 polymer ?
#
loop_
_entity_poly.entity_id
_entity_poly.type
_entity_poly.pdbx_seq_one_letter_code
_entity_poly.pdbx_strand_id
1 'polypeptide(L)'
;MFDEISLILHHNGKFIQNENEALEYVGGEFCIWEEVETYLVNVWTPQELCKACCNYEKFISVCYLVSGIGLQRLTNDHDVLSMCQTGLTDPKKEAHVYLENVDPEGVLLMKLGQ
;
A
#
# COMPACT_ATOMS: atom_id res chain seq x y z
N MET A 1 -16.75 -8.69 18.52
CA MET A 1 -16.13 -9.22 17.30
C MET A 1 -15.40 -8.05 16.71
N PHE A 2 -14.07 -8.10 16.65
CA PHE A 2 -13.29 -7.01 16.06
C PHE A 2 -13.35 -7.14 14.55
N ASP A 3 -13.34 -6.00 13.87
CA ASP A 3 -13.32 -5.96 12.42
C ASP A 3 -11.89 -6.25 11.95
N GLU A 4 -11.73 -7.32 11.16
CA GLU A 4 -10.47 -7.80 10.61
C GLU A 4 -10.42 -7.58 9.10
N ILE A 5 -9.24 -7.25 8.59
CA ILE A 5 -8.94 -7.11 7.16
C ILE A 5 -7.63 -7.82 6.81
N SER A 6 -7.42 -8.10 5.53
CA SER A 6 -6.13 -8.52 5.00
C SER A 6 -5.42 -7.32 4.38
N LEU A 7 -4.19 -7.03 4.82
CA LEU A 7 -3.35 -6.01 4.19
C LEU A 7 -2.53 -6.65 3.07
N ILE A 8 -2.77 -6.20 1.83
CA ILE A 8 -1.99 -6.61 0.66
C ILE A 8 -0.94 -5.52 0.42
N LEU A 9 0.30 -5.79 0.82
CA LEU A 9 1.40 -4.84 0.78
C LEU A 9 2.22 -5.03 -0.49
N HIS A 10 1.95 -4.21 -1.50
CA HIS A 10 2.68 -4.16 -2.77
C HIS A 10 3.98 -3.38 -2.61
N HIS A 11 5.11 -3.91 -3.07
CA HIS A 11 6.43 -3.29 -2.95
C HIS A 11 7.31 -3.61 -4.17
N ASN A 12 8.42 -2.87 -4.33
CA ASN A 12 9.39 -3.01 -5.42
C ASN A 12 8.87 -2.80 -6.86
N GLY A 13 7.59 -2.51 -7.03
CA GLY A 13 6.98 -2.17 -8.30
C GLY A 13 6.85 -0.67 -8.50
N LYS A 14 6.31 -0.29 -9.65
CA LYS A 14 6.03 1.11 -10.00
C LYS A 14 4.71 1.23 -10.72
N PHE A 15 4.09 2.39 -10.60
CA PHE A 15 2.94 2.72 -11.41
C PHE A 15 3.39 3.19 -12.79
N ILE A 16 2.81 2.59 -13.83
CA ILE A 16 2.90 3.08 -15.21
C ILE A 16 1.50 3.40 -15.71
N GLN A 17 1.41 4.34 -16.64
CA GLN A 17 0.18 4.58 -17.37
C GLN A 17 0.16 3.64 -18.59
N ASN A 18 -0.90 2.84 -18.73
CA ASN A 18 -1.06 1.93 -19.86
C ASN A 18 -1.70 2.62 -21.08
N GLU A 19 -1.91 1.85 -22.16
CA GLU A 19 -2.46 2.36 -23.43
C GLU A 19 -3.88 2.96 -23.29
N ASN A 20 -4.62 2.59 -22.25
CA ASN A 20 -5.95 3.12 -21.94
C ASN A 20 -5.91 4.29 -20.95
N GLU A 21 -4.74 4.90 -20.75
CA GLU A 21 -4.49 5.97 -19.77
C GLU A 21 -4.72 5.58 -18.31
N ALA A 22 -4.89 4.29 -18.01
CA ALA A 22 -5.08 3.80 -16.65
C ALA A 22 -3.75 3.54 -15.94
N LEU A 23 -3.71 3.77 -14.63
CA LEU A 23 -2.56 3.42 -13.80
C LEU A 23 -2.52 1.92 -13.53
N GLU A 24 -1.40 1.29 -13.85
CA GLU A 24 -1.11 -0.11 -13.61
C GLU A 24 0.14 -0.25 -12.75
N TYR A 25 0.09 -1.10 -11.73
CA TYR A 25 1.26 -1.41 -10.90
C TYR A 25 2.03 -2.58 -11.51
N VAL A 26 3.29 -2.37 -11.90
CA VAL A 26 4.09 -3.36 -12.63
C VAL A 26 5.43 -3.64 -11.97
N GLY A 27 5.92 -4.87 -12.15
CA GLY A 27 7.25 -5.31 -11.75
C GLY A 27 7.46 -5.44 -10.23
N GLY A 28 6.40 -5.31 -9.44
CA GLY A 28 6.45 -5.45 -7.99
C GLY A 28 6.10 -6.84 -7.50
N GLU A 29 6.33 -7.03 -6.21
CA GLU A 29 5.91 -8.18 -5.42
C GLU A 29 4.89 -7.72 -4.38
N PHE A 30 4.27 -8.67 -3.68
CA PHE A 30 3.44 -8.34 -2.53
C PHE A 30 3.61 -9.35 -1.41
N CYS A 31 3.44 -8.88 -0.18
CA CYS A 31 3.22 -9.73 0.99
C CYS A 31 1.80 -9.52 1.53
N ILE A 32 1.22 -10.58 2.08
CA ILE A 32 -0.14 -10.58 2.63
C ILE A 32 -0.02 -10.73 4.14
N TRP A 33 -0.70 -9.84 4.86
CA TRP A 33 -0.94 -9.97 6.29
C TRP A 33 -2.43 -10.17 6.52
N GLU A 34 -2.81 -11.40 6.84
CA GLU A 34 -4.21 -11.82 7.05
C GLU A 34 -4.68 -11.49 8.48
N GLU A 35 -6.00 -11.40 8.66
CA GLU A 35 -6.67 -11.29 9.98
C GLU A 35 -6.13 -10.12 10.84
N VAL A 36 -5.81 -9.00 10.20
CA VAL A 36 -5.33 -7.81 10.90
C VAL A 36 -6.51 -7.10 11.55
N GLU A 37 -6.54 -7.07 12.88
CA GLU A 37 -7.54 -6.33 13.63
C GLU A 37 -7.40 -4.82 13.35
N THR A 38 -8.44 -4.22 12.77
CA THR A 38 -8.42 -2.84 12.25
C THR A 38 -8.10 -1.78 13.30
N TYR A 39 -8.42 -2.02 14.57
CA TYR A 39 -8.13 -1.10 15.68
C TYR A 39 -6.64 -1.08 16.09
N LEU A 40 -5.85 -2.06 15.64
CA LEU A 40 -4.40 -2.12 15.85
C LEU A 40 -3.62 -1.46 14.69
N VAL A 41 -4.28 -1.19 13.57
CA VAL A 41 -3.66 -0.56 12.41
C VAL A 41 -3.45 0.93 12.68
N ASN A 42 -2.23 1.40 12.44
CA ASN A 42 -1.86 2.81 12.46
C ASN A 42 -1.05 3.16 11.20
N VAL A 43 -0.67 4.43 11.07
CA VAL A 43 0.03 4.94 9.88
C VAL A 43 1.36 4.23 9.60
N TRP A 44 2.00 3.67 10.62
CA TRP A 44 3.27 2.95 10.51
C TRP A 44 3.10 1.46 10.23
N THR A 45 1.92 0.89 10.53
CA THR A 45 1.68 -0.56 10.42
C THR A 45 2.08 -1.13 9.05
N PRO A 46 1.67 -0.57 7.90
CA PRO A 46 2.08 -1.13 6.61
C PRO A 46 3.59 -1.11 6.39
N GLN A 47 4.28 -0.07 6.87
CA GLN A 47 5.73 0.02 6.75
C GLN A 47 6.41 -1.04 7.61
N GLU A 48 6.06 -1.13 8.89
CA GLU A 48 6.69 -2.06 9.83
C GLU A 48 6.47 -3.53 9.41
N LEU A 49 5.26 -3.85 8.94
CA LEU A 49 4.94 -5.18 8.39
C LEU A 49 5.74 -5.48 7.10
N CYS A 50 5.91 -4.50 6.21
CA CYS A 50 6.71 -4.67 5.00
C CYS A 50 8.22 -4.79 5.31
N LYS A 51 8.75 -4.03 6.28
CA LYS A 51 10.15 -4.16 6.73
C LYS A 51 10.42 -5.53 7.33
N ALA A 52 9.48 -6.05 8.13
CA ALA A 52 9.58 -7.38 8.71
C ALA A 52 9.65 -8.50 7.65
N CYS A 53 9.06 -8.28 6.47
CA CYS A 53 9.06 -9.24 5.38
C CYS A 53 10.27 -9.10 4.44
N CYS A 54 10.69 -7.87 4.12
CA CYS A 54 11.52 -7.61 2.94
C CYS A 54 12.84 -6.86 3.21
N ASN A 55 13.25 -6.68 4.48
CA ASN A 55 14.48 -5.99 4.88
C ASN A 55 14.65 -4.55 4.30
N TYR A 56 13.55 -3.89 3.92
CA TYR A 56 13.60 -2.50 3.48
C TYR A 56 13.97 -1.56 4.63
N GLU A 57 14.88 -0.62 4.41
CA GLU A 57 15.24 0.37 5.43
C GLU A 57 14.29 1.57 5.42
N LYS A 58 13.88 2.02 4.23
CA LYS A 58 13.12 3.26 4.06
C LYS A 58 12.15 3.20 2.89
N PHE A 59 10.94 3.68 3.16
CA PHE A 59 9.93 3.97 2.14
C PHE A 59 9.88 5.47 1.86
N ILE A 60 9.79 5.83 0.57
CA ILE A 60 9.57 7.19 0.07
C ILE A 60 8.11 7.57 0.30
N SER A 61 7.19 6.66 -0.01
CA SER A 61 5.76 6.89 0.09
C SER A 61 5.01 5.60 0.40
N VAL A 62 3.86 5.75 1.05
CA VAL A 62 2.89 4.68 1.27
C VAL A 62 1.56 5.20 0.79
N CYS A 63 0.95 4.46 -0.13
CA CYS A 63 -0.34 4.79 -0.72
C CYS A 63 -1.30 3.62 -0.54
N TYR A 64 -2.59 3.87 -0.51
CA TYR A 64 -3.62 2.83 -0.53
C TYR A 64 -4.61 3.12 -1.66
N LEU A 65 -5.22 2.08 -2.19
CA LEU A 65 -6.18 2.20 -3.29
C LEU A 65 -7.59 2.34 -2.72
N VAL A 66 -8.29 3.41 -3.09
CA VAL A 66 -9.72 3.60 -2.79
C VAL A 66 -10.54 3.40 -4.06
N SER A 67 -11.47 2.45 -4.03
CA SER A 67 -12.32 2.15 -5.18
C SER A 67 -13.11 3.38 -5.64
N GLY A 68 -13.08 3.66 -6.95
CA GLY A 68 -13.75 4.82 -7.55
C GLY A 68 -13.08 6.18 -7.34
N ILE A 69 -12.04 6.27 -6.49
CA ILE A 69 -11.27 7.50 -6.27
C ILE A 69 -9.85 7.37 -6.82
N GLY A 70 -9.18 6.23 -6.58
CA GLY A 70 -7.80 5.98 -6.97
C GLY A 70 -6.83 5.97 -5.78
N LEU A 71 -5.55 6.14 -6.06
CA LEU A 71 -4.48 6.08 -5.05
C LEU A 71 -4.52 7.30 -4.13
N GLN A 72 -4.54 7.03 -2.82
CA GLN A 72 -4.46 8.03 -1.77
C GLN A 72 -3.18 7.81 -0.96
N ARG A 73 -2.53 8.90 -0.52
CA ARG A 73 -1.37 8.78 0.38
C ARG A 73 -1.83 8.44 1.79
N LEU A 74 -1.11 7.54 2.45
CA LEU A 74 -1.30 7.19 3.86
C LEU A 74 -0.35 8.05 4.71
N THR A 75 -0.87 9.09 5.35
CA THR A 75 -0.05 10.08 6.07
C THR A 75 -0.49 10.35 7.51
N ASN A 76 -1.74 10.04 7.84
CA ASN A 76 -2.33 10.35 9.13
C ASN A 76 -3.43 9.34 9.49
N ASP A 77 -3.98 9.45 10.70
CA ASP A 77 -4.98 8.52 11.22
C ASP A 77 -6.31 8.52 10.42
N HIS A 78 -6.68 9.64 9.80
CA HIS A 78 -7.86 9.68 8.94
C HIS A 78 -7.65 8.80 7.68
N ASP A 79 -6.45 8.83 7.11
CA ASP A 79 -6.09 7.96 5.98
C ASP A 79 -6.10 6.48 6.38
N VAL A 80 -5.64 6.17 7.61
CA VAL A 80 -5.70 4.81 8.16
C VAL A 80 -7.14 4.34 8.30
N LEU A 81 -8.01 5.16 8.87
CA LEU A 81 -9.44 4.84 8.98
C LEU A 81 -10.06 4.59 7.61
N SER A 82 -9.74 5.43 6.61
CA SER A 82 -10.23 5.28 5.24
C SER A 82 -9.71 4.01 4.56
N MET A 83 -8.44 3.67 4.75
CA MET A 83 -7.83 2.43 4.26
C MET A 83 -8.51 1.21 4.88
N CYS A 84 -8.71 1.20 6.20
CA CYS A 84 -9.40 0.11 6.89
C CYS A 84 -10.86 -0.02 6.43
N GLN A 85 -11.57 1.09 6.25
CA GLN A 85 -12.94 1.09 5.70
C GLN A 85 -12.98 0.56 4.27
N THR A 86 -11.97 0.85 3.46
CA THR A 86 -11.86 0.31 2.11
C THR A 86 -11.72 -1.22 2.16
N GLY A 87 -10.86 -1.74 3.05
CA GLY A 87 -10.77 -3.17 3.31
C GLY A 87 -12.10 -3.76 3.78
N LEU A 88 -12.78 -3.14 4.75
CA LEU A 88 -14.04 -3.65 5.29
C LEU A 88 -15.21 -3.65 4.31
N THR A 89 -15.17 -2.78 3.30
CA THR A 89 -16.20 -2.73 2.24
C THR A 89 -15.88 -3.65 1.06
N ASP A 90 -14.64 -4.14 0.95
CA ASP A 90 -14.25 -5.12 -0.05
C ASP A 90 -14.84 -6.52 0.29
N PRO A 91 -15.43 -7.25 -0.69
CA PRO A 91 -16.00 -8.57 -0.45
C PRO A 91 -15.02 -9.62 0.08
N LYS A 92 -13.72 -9.47 -0.19
CA LYS A 92 -12.66 -10.34 0.33
C LYS A 92 -11.99 -9.78 1.59
N LYS A 93 -12.42 -8.60 2.04
CA LYS A 93 -11.83 -7.85 3.15
C LYS A 93 -10.37 -7.43 2.92
N GLU A 94 -10.00 -7.17 1.66
CA GLU A 94 -8.63 -6.82 1.28
C GLU A 94 -8.43 -5.30 1.19
N ALA A 95 -7.39 -4.79 1.87
CA ALA A 95 -6.92 -3.43 1.68
C ALA A 95 -5.56 -3.45 0.96
N HIS A 96 -5.53 -2.87 -0.25
CA HIS A 96 -4.32 -2.79 -1.07
C HIS A 96 -3.50 -1.56 -0.71
N VAL A 97 -2.26 -1.79 -0.26
CA VAL A 97 -1.30 -0.76 0.12
C VAL A 97 -0.06 -0.89 -0.75
N TYR A 98 0.41 0.21 -1.29
CA TYR A 98 1.56 0.30 -2.20
C TYR A 98 2.66 1.08 -1.52
N LEU A 99 3.79 0.42 -1.30
CA LEU A 99 4.95 0.98 -0.66
C LEU A 99 6.02 1.25 -1.72
N GLU A 100 6.39 2.51 -1.85
CA GLU A 100 7.51 2.93 -2.68
C GLU A 100 8.76 2.94 -1.83
N ASN A 101 9.73 2.09 -2.14
CA ASN A 101 11.02 2.03 -1.46
C ASN A 101 12.10 2.75 -2.28
N VAL A 102 13.11 3.28 -1.59
CA VAL A 102 14.41 3.51 -2.24
C VAL A 102 15.03 2.13 -2.38
N ASP A 103 15.39 1.71 -3.59
CA ASP A 103 16.22 0.51 -3.76
C ASP A 103 17.47 0.63 -2.85
N PRO A 104 17.87 -0.40 -2.08
CA PRO A 104 19.14 -0.37 -1.37
C PRO A 104 20.35 -0.02 -2.27
N GLU A 105 20.28 -0.28 -3.59
CA GLU A 105 21.29 0.14 -4.56
C GLU A 105 21.14 1.60 -5.07
N GLY A 106 20.21 2.37 -4.50
CA GLY A 106 20.13 3.82 -4.68
C GLY A 106 19.46 4.30 -5.98
N VAL A 107 18.81 3.41 -6.73
CA VAL A 107 18.06 3.82 -7.92
C VAL A 107 16.69 4.36 -7.50
N LEU A 108 16.53 5.68 -7.59
CA LEU A 108 15.26 6.37 -7.36
C LEU A 108 14.29 6.03 -8.51
N LEU A 109 13.33 5.14 -8.27
CA LEU A 109 12.37 4.70 -9.28
C LEU A 109 11.18 5.66 -9.43
N MET A 110 11.37 6.98 -9.61
CA MET A 110 10.35 7.82 -10.25
C MET A 110 10.94 9.10 -10.86
N LYS A 111 10.88 9.20 -12.20
CA LYS A 111 10.61 10.46 -12.89
C LYS A 111 9.10 10.54 -13.10
N LEU A 112 8.40 11.18 -12.17
CA LEU A 112 7.04 11.67 -12.46
C LEU A 112 7.18 12.71 -13.56
N GLY A 113 6.41 12.53 -14.63
CA GLY A 113 6.41 13.40 -15.80
C GLY A 113 6.26 14.87 -15.40
N GLN A 114 7.20 15.67 -15.90
CA GLN A 114 6.94 17.08 -16.22
C GLN A 114 6.21 17.14 -17.55
#